data_AF-A0A838V7V5-F1
#
_entry.id   AF-A0A838V7V5-F1
#
_cell.length_a   1.000
_cell.length_b   1.000
_cell.length_c   1.000
_cell.angle_alpha   90.00
_cell.angle_beta   90.00
_cell.angle_gamma   90.00
#
_symmetry.space_group_name_H-M   'P 1'
#
loop_
_entity.id
_entity.type
_entity.pdbx_description
1 polymer ?
#
loop_
_entity_poly.entity_id
_entity_poly.type
_entity_poly.pdbx_seq_one_letter_code
_entity_poly.pdbx_strand_id
1 'polypeptide(L)' 'MPMAAEDIAAMIRGRIPDAAVEITDLAGDGDHYAARVTSATFVGLPR' A
#
# COMPACT_ATOMS: atom_id res chain seq x y z
N MET A 1 5.21 -17.84 -0.16
CA MET A 1 3.87 -17.58 -0.73
C MET A 1 3.81 -16.11 -1.07
N PRO A 2 3.45 -15.72 -2.30
CA PRO A 2 3.20 -14.32 -2.62
C PRO A 2 2.05 -13.81 -1.74
N MET A 3 2.15 -12.55 -1.31
CA MET A 3 1.13 -11.90 -0.49
C MET A 3 0.05 -11.34 -1.42
N ALA A 4 -1.23 -11.52 -1.10
CA ALA A 4 -2.29 -10.93 -1.91
C ALA A 4 -2.28 -9.40 -1.77
N ALA A 5 -2.61 -8.69 -2.84
CA ALA A 5 -2.69 -7.23 -2.84
C ALA A 5 -3.59 -6.67 -1.71
N GLU A 6 -4.69 -7.36 -1.39
CA GLU A 6 -5.61 -6.95 -0.32
C GLU A 6 -4.96 -7.11 1.07
N ASP A 7 -4.11 -8.12 1.26
CA ASP A 7 -3.38 -8.30 2.52
C ASP A 7 -2.38 -7.15 2.73
N ILE A 8 -1.68 -6.72 1.66
CA ILE A 8 -0.80 -5.54 1.69
C ILE A 8 -1.59 -4.31 2.11
N ALA A 9 -2.75 -4.07 1.48
CA ALA A 9 -3.59 -2.92 1.77
C ALA A 9 -4.14 -2.96 3.21
N ALA A 10 -4.57 -4.13 3.69
CA ALA A 10 -5.05 -4.32 5.05
C ALA A 10 -3.96 -4.08 6.10
N MET A 11 -2.73 -4.55 5.86
CA MET A 11 -1.59 -4.30 6.74
C MET A 11 -1.26 -2.81 6.83
N ILE A 12 -1.26 -2.10 5.70
CA ILE A 12 -1.00 -0.64 5.68
C ILE A 12 -2.09 0.10 6.45
N ARG A 13 -3.37 -0.15 6.17
CA ARG A 13 -4.51 0.48 6.88
C ARG A 13 -4.52 0.13 8.37
N GLY A 14 -4.08 -1.07 8.74
CA GLY A 14 -3.95 -1.48 10.15
C GLY A 14 -2.89 -0.70 10.93
N ARG A 15 -1.90 -0.10 10.25
CA ARG A 15 -0.83 0.71 10.88
C ARG A 15 -1.02 2.21 10.68
N ILE A 16 -1.67 2.61 9.60
CA ILE A 16 -1.98 3.99 9.25
C ILE A 16 -3.50 4.05 8.99
N PRO A 17 -4.33 4.24 10.03
CA PRO A 17 -5.78 4.08 9.93
C PRO A 17 -6.46 5.04 8.95
N ASP A 18 -5.85 6.20 8.67
CA ASP A 18 -6.36 7.20 7.72
C ASP A 18 -5.83 6.99 6.29
N ALA A 19 -5.03 5.95 6.04
CA ALA A 19 -4.43 5.73 4.74
C ALA A 19 -5.46 5.34 3.67
N ALA A 20 -5.52 6.14 2.61
CA ALA A 20 -6.02 5.70 1.31
C ALA A 20 -4.90 4.93 0.59
N VAL A 21 -5.16 3.65 0.29
CA VAL A 21 -4.18 2.72 -0.29
C VAL A 21 -4.67 2.25 -1.65
N GLU A 22 -3.85 2.45 -2.67
CA GLU A 22 -4.00 1.90 -4.02
C GLU A 22 -2.84 0.95 -4.31
N ILE A 23 -3.16 -0.28 -4.72
CA ILE A 23 -2.17 -1.30 -5.07
C ILE A 23 -2.30 -1.58 -6.57
N THR A 24 -1.18 -1.52 -7.29
CA THR A 24 -1.09 -1.85 -8.72
C THR A 24 -0.15 -3.04 -8.89
N ASP A 25 -0.62 -4.11 -9.52
CA ASP A 25 0.26 -5.17 -10.01
C ASP A 25 1.01 -4.67 -11.25
N LEU A 26 2.33 -4.61 -11.15
CA LEU A 26 3.19 -4.05 -12.18
C LEU A 26 3.55 -5.06 -13.27
N ALA A 27 3.52 -6.35 -12.94
CA ALA A 27 3.96 -7.42 -13.84
C ALA A 27 2.83 -8.40 -14.20
N GLY A 28 1.69 -8.33 -13.51
CA GLY A 28 0.57 -9.26 -13.67
C GLY A 28 0.84 -10.65 -13.11
N ASP A 29 1.88 -10.79 -12.28
CA ASP A 29 2.35 -12.06 -11.71
C ASP A 29 1.83 -12.32 -10.30
N GLY A 30 1.19 -11.33 -9.69
CA GLY A 30 0.70 -11.43 -8.33
C GLY A 30 1.80 -11.41 -7.26
N ASP A 31 3.02 -10.96 -7.58
CA ASP A 31 4.09 -10.78 -6.61
C ASP A 31 4.93 -9.49 -6.77
N HIS A 32 4.78 -8.75 -7.87
CA HIS A 32 5.36 -7.41 -8.05
C HIS A 32 4.31 -6.30 -7.98
N TYR A 33 4.25 -5.61 -6.84
CA TYR A 33 3.27 -4.55 -6.60
C TYR A 33 3.89 -3.17 -6.38
N ALA A 34 3.23 -2.12 -6.89
CA ALA A 34 3.38 -0.76 -6.41
C ALA A 34 2.25 -0.41 -5.43
N ALA A 35 2.58 0.26 -4.34
CA ALA A 35 1.60 0.80 -3.39
C ALA A 35 1.67 2.34 -3.38
N ARG A 36 0.56 2.99 -3.68
CA ARG A 36 0.39 4.44 -3.45
C ARG A 36 -0.40 4.62 -2.16
N VAL A 37 0.24 5.22 -1.16
CA VAL A 37 -0.34 5.45 0.16
C VAL A 37 -0.47 6.95 0.40
N THR A 38 -1.69 7.42 0.64
CA THR A 38 -1.99 8.83 0.95
C THR A 38 -2.54 8.91 2.37
N SER A 39 -1.90 9.70 3.24
CA SER A 39 -2.31 9.92 4.64
C SER A 39 -1.83 11.29 5.10
N ALA A 40 -2.55 11.91 6.04
CA ALA A 40 -2.13 13.16 6.65
C ALA A 40 -0.85 13.01 7.48
N THR A 41 -0.54 11.79 7.93
CA THR A 41 0.68 11.45 8.69
C THR A 41 1.97 11.75 7.92
N PHE A 42 1.91 11.81 6.58
CA PHE A 42 3.09 12.10 5.75
C PHE A 42 3.34 13.58 5.50
N VAL A 43 2.47 14.48 5.94
CA VAL A 43 2.63 15.93 5.72
C VAL A 43 3.92 16.44 6.37
N GLY A 44 4.76 17.12 5.59
CA GLY A 44 6.04 17.67 6.04
C GLY A 44 7.20 16.67 6.08
N LEU A 45 6.95 15.38 5.80
CA LEU A 45 8.01 14.40 5.63
C LEU A 45 8.60 14.47 4.21
N PRO A 46 9.93 14.30 4.07
CA PRO A 46 10.53 14.14 2.76
C PRO A 46 10.06 12.85 2.09
N ARG A 47 10.10 12.83 0.76
CA ARG A 47 9.74 11.67 -0.07
C ARG A 47 10.92 10.73 -0.24
#